data_AF-A0A819LNH3-F1
#
_entry.id   AF-A0A819LNH3-F1
#
_cell.length_a   1.000
_cell.length_b   1.000
_cell.length_c   1.000
_cell.angle_alpha   90.00
_cell.angle_beta   90.00
_cell.angle_gamma   90.00
#
_symmetry.space_group_name_H-M   'P 1'
#
loop_
_entity.id
_entity.type
_entity.pdbx_description
1 polymer ?
#
loop_
_entity_poly.entity_id
_entity_poly.type
_entity_poly.pdbx_seq_one_letter_code
_entity_poly.pdbx_strand_id
1 'polypeptide(L)'
;MSGATLTQSIRSKAFASLLRQELAYFDRPENTSGAISARLCSDALSVQQLISARLGLICETFAILFVFLTFGFLISWQLTLIVLVSLFIIATTAYLNVRLEIRANNREVVLLRRASSVRNLE
;
A
#
# COMPACT_ATOMS: atom_id res chain seq x y z
N MET A 1 -9.71 6.23 -19.54
CA MET A 1 -8.76 7.21 -20.09
C MET A 1 -7.37 6.76 -19.69
N SER A 2 -6.63 6.17 -20.63
CA SER A 2 -5.55 5.23 -20.34
C SER A 2 -4.25 5.94 -19.98
N GLY A 3 -3.56 5.48 -18.92
CA GLY A 3 -2.29 6.06 -18.46
C GLY A 3 -1.21 6.22 -19.55
N ALA A 4 -1.32 5.50 -20.66
CA ALA A 4 -0.45 5.64 -21.83
C ALA A 4 -0.37 7.08 -22.39
N THR A 5 -1.48 7.84 -22.41
CA THR A 5 -1.45 9.24 -22.89
C THR A 5 -0.74 10.18 -21.91
N LEU A 6 -0.80 9.88 -20.60
CA LEU A 6 -0.06 10.60 -19.57
C LEU A 6 1.45 10.31 -19.66
N THR A 7 1.83 9.04 -19.88
CA THR A 7 3.23 8.64 -20.14
C THR A 7 3.79 9.38 -21.36
N GLN A 8 3.01 9.44 -22.44
CA GLN A 8 3.43 10.09 -23.68
C GLN A 8 3.67 11.60 -23.49
N SER A 9 2.82 12.26 -22.70
CA SER A 9 2.96 13.68 -22.38
C SER A 9 4.14 13.98 -21.45
N ILE A 10 4.46 13.07 -20.52
CA ILE A 10 5.64 13.21 -19.65
C ILE A 10 6.91 12.98 -20.45
N ARG A 11 6.94 11.96 -21.32
CA ARG A 11 8.08 11.69 -22.22
C ARG A 11 8.35 12.84 -23.19
N SER A 12 7.32 13.47 -23.77
CA SER A 12 7.52 14.59 -24.69
C SER A 12 8.08 15.83 -23.99
N LYS A 13 7.61 16.16 -22.78
CA LYS A 13 8.15 17.25 -21.96
C LYS A 13 9.57 16.98 -21.48
N ALA A 14 9.86 15.74 -21.08
CA ALA A 14 11.20 15.30 -20.68
C ALA A 14 12.21 15.42 -21.84
N PHE A 15 11.83 15.00 -23.05
CA PHE A 15 12.67 15.11 -24.24
C PHE A 15 12.93 16.57 -24.65
N ALA A 16 11.91 17.43 -24.55
CA ALA A 16 12.04 18.87 -24.80
C ALA A 16 12.98 19.56 -23.80
N SER A 17 12.99 19.14 -22.53
CA SER A 17 13.92 19.67 -21.52
C SER A 17 15.35 19.19 -21.73
N LEU A 18 15.55 17.94 -22.18
CA LEU A 18 16.85 17.38 -22.53
C LEU A 18 17.51 18.12 -23.71
N LEU A 19 16.73 18.50 -24.72
CA LEU A 19 17.20 19.28 -25.88
C LEU A 19 17.64 20.71 -25.54
N ARG A 20 17.26 21.22 -24.36
CA ARG A 20 17.64 22.57 -23.89
C ARG A 20 18.90 22.57 -23.03
N GLN A 21 19.52 21.42 -22.78
CA GLN A 21 20.66 21.29 -21.90
C GLN A 21 21.99 21.47 -22.66
N GLU A 22 22.98 22.06 -22.00
CA GLU A 22 24.24 22.51 -22.61
C GLU A 22 25.11 21.35 -23.09
N LEU A 23 25.81 21.49 -24.22
CA LEU A 23 26.55 20.39 -24.88
C LEU A 23 27.66 19.80 -23.98
N ALA A 24 28.32 20.64 -23.17
CA ALA A 24 29.35 20.23 -22.21
C ALA A 24 28.83 19.29 -21.11
N TYR A 25 27.52 19.26 -20.88
CA TYR A 25 26.90 18.34 -19.92
C TYR A 25 26.90 16.89 -20.42
N PHE A 26 26.79 16.68 -21.73
CA PHE A 26 26.77 15.35 -22.37
C PHE A 26 28.17 14.77 -22.64
N ASP A 27 29.22 15.57 -22.46
CA ASP A 27 30.62 15.18 -22.70
C ASP A 27 31.22 14.40 -21.52
N ARG A 28 30.54 14.37 -20.37
CA ARG A 28 30.91 13.51 -19.24
C ARG A 28 30.52 12.06 -19.52
N PRO A 29 31.39 11.07 -19.26
CA PRO A 29 31.10 9.66 -19.50
C PRO A 29 29.92 9.11 -18.69
N GLU A 30 29.54 9.79 -17.60
CA GLU A 30 28.36 9.48 -16.79
C GLU A 30 27.04 10.01 -17.38
N ASN A 31 27.11 10.98 -18.30
CA ASN A 31 25.98 11.77 -18.79
C ASN A 31 25.65 11.53 -20.27
N THR A 32 25.98 10.35 -20.79
CA THR A 32 25.62 9.98 -22.16
C THR A 32 24.11 10.13 -22.37
N SER A 33 23.70 10.76 -23.46
CA SER A 33 22.29 11.11 -23.75
C SER A 33 21.32 9.93 -23.57
N GLY A 34 21.75 8.71 -23.89
CA GLY A 34 20.98 7.47 -23.68
C GLY A 34 20.80 7.08 -22.20
N ALA A 35 21.83 7.25 -21.37
CA ALA A 35 21.78 6.93 -19.94
C ALA A 35 20.87 7.90 -19.16
N ILE A 36 20.91 9.19 -19.51
CA ILE A 36 20.03 10.21 -18.91
C ILE A 36 18.59 10.01 -19.35
N SER A 37 18.36 9.76 -20.64
CA SER A 37 17.02 9.46 -21.16
C SER A 37 16.42 8.20 -20.51
N ALA A 38 17.23 7.15 -20.31
CA ALA A 38 16.80 5.93 -19.62
C ALA A 38 16.44 6.16 -18.15
N ARG A 39 17.27 6.91 -17.40
CA ARG A 39 16.98 7.27 -16.00
C ARG A 39 15.73 8.15 -15.87
N LEU A 40 15.63 9.18 -16.71
CA LEU A 40 14.48 10.09 -16.71
C LEU A 40 13.18 9.36 -17.07
N CYS A 41 13.26 8.40 -17.99
CA CYS A 41 12.14 7.54 -18.32
C CYS A 41 11.79 6.58 -17.17
N SER A 42 12.79 6.02 -16.48
CA SER A 42 12.58 5.16 -15.31
C SER A 42 11.91 5.93 -14.16
N ASP A 43 12.36 7.15 -13.88
CA ASP A 43 11.78 8.01 -12.85
C ASP A 43 10.35 8.44 -13.22
N ALA A 44 10.13 8.83 -14.48
CA ALA A 44 8.79 9.16 -14.99
C ALA A 44 7.83 7.97 -14.88
N LEU A 45 8.29 6.76 -15.21
CA LEU A 45 7.50 5.54 -15.06
C LEU A 45 7.22 5.25 -13.58
N SER A 46 8.21 5.34 -12.69
CA SER A 46 8.02 5.16 -11.26
C SER A 46 6.99 6.13 -10.67
N VAL A 47 7.09 7.42 -11.01
CA VAL A 47 6.13 8.45 -10.58
C VAL A 47 4.74 8.16 -11.11
N GLN A 48 4.64 7.77 -12.39
CA GLN A 48 3.37 7.41 -12.99
C GLN A 48 2.74 6.18 -12.31
N GLN A 49 3.52 5.15 -12.00
CA GLN A 49 3.01 3.95 -11.31
C GLN A 49 2.48 4.30 -9.92
N LEU A 50 3.21 5.14 -9.17
CA LEU A 50 2.76 5.62 -7.86
C LEU A 50 1.46 6.43 -7.94
N ILE A 51 1.34 7.31 -8.93
CA ILE A 51 0.14 8.12 -9.16
C ILE A 51 -1.03 7.23 -9.60
N SER A 52 -0.78 6.28 -10.51
CA SER A 52 -1.81 5.40 -11.05
C SER A 52 -2.33 4.44 -9.97
N ALA A 53 -1.45 3.92 -9.12
CA ALA A 53 -1.82 3.12 -7.97
C ALA A 53 -2.66 3.93 -6.96
N ARG A 54 -2.25 5.15 -6.62
CA ARG A 54 -3.03 6.01 -5.72
C ARG A 54 -4.40 6.37 -6.28
N LEU A 55 -4.48 6.75 -7.56
CA LEU A 55 -5.75 7.05 -8.21
C LEU A 55 -6.64 5.82 -8.31
N GLY A 56 -6.05 4.65 -8.57
CA GLY A 56 -6.76 3.36 -8.55
C GLY A 56 -7.40 3.10 -7.18
N LEU A 57 -6.63 3.21 -6.11
CA LEU A 57 -7.12 3.01 -4.73
C LEU A 57 -8.20 4.01 -4.34
N ILE A 58 -8.06 5.27 -4.73
CA ILE A 58 -9.07 6.30 -4.46
C ILE A 58 -10.37 5.94 -5.20
N CYS A 59 -10.29 5.61 -6.48
CA CYS A 59 -11.44 5.21 -7.30
C CYS A 59 -12.12 3.95 -6.75
N GLU A 60 -11.33 2.95 -6.37
CA GLU A 60 -11.79 1.71 -5.75
C GLU A 60 -12.52 1.98 -4.45
N THR A 61 -11.96 2.84 -3.58
CA THR A 61 -12.59 3.23 -2.32
C THR A 61 -13.94 3.88 -2.56
N PHE A 62 -14.05 4.78 -3.54
CA PHE A 62 -15.33 5.40 -3.91
C PHE A 62 -16.33 4.40 -4.48
N ALA A 63 -15.90 3.48 -5.35
CA ALA A 63 -16.76 2.45 -5.92
C ALA A 63 -17.32 1.53 -4.84
N ILE A 64 -16.45 1.08 -3.92
CA ILE A 64 -16.84 0.26 -2.77
C ILE A 64 -17.85 1.01 -1.90
N LEU A 65 -17.57 2.27 -1.53
CA LEU A 65 -18.51 3.11 -0.78
C LEU A 65 -19.88 3.19 -1.45
N PHE A 66 -19.92 3.37 -2.77
CA PHE A 66 -21.15 3.48 -3.54
C PHE A 66 -21.95 2.17 -3.52
N VAL A 67 -21.26 1.03 -3.68
CA VAL A 67 -21.88 -0.29 -3.62
C VAL A 67 -22.44 -0.54 -2.22
N PHE A 68 -21.67 -0.29 -1.16
CA PHE A 68 -22.15 -0.46 0.22
C PHE A 68 -23.32 0.48 0.57
N LEU A 69 -23.29 1.71 0.10
CA LEU A 69 -24.38 2.67 0.29
C LEU A 69 -25.66 2.18 -0.40
N THR A 70 -25.54 1.78 -1.67
CA THR A 70 -26.67 1.28 -2.47
C THR A 70 -27.21 -0.04 -1.91
N PHE A 71 -26.33 -0.96 -1.53
CA PHE A 71 -26.72 -2.20 -0.86
C PHE A 71 -27.41 -1.90 0.47
N GLY A 72 -26.87 -0.99 1.29
CA GLY A 72 -27.46 -0.61 2.57
C GLY A 72 -28.89 -0.05 2.45
N PHE A 73 -29.16 0.71 1.39
CA PHE A 73 -30.51 1.19 1.09
C PHE A 73 -31.43 0.10 0.55
N LEU A 74 -30.94 -0.80 -0.32
CA LEU A 74 -31.72 -1.89 -0.92
C LEU A 74 -32.10 -2.99 0.07
N ILE A 75 -31.27 -3.17 1.09
CA ILE A 75 -31.32 -4.32 2.00
C ILE A 75 -32.49 -4.28 2.99
N SER A 76 -33.06 -3.11 3.30
CA SER A 76 -34.01 -2.90 4.41
C SER A 76 -33.40 -3.06 5.80
N TRP A 77 -33.99 -2.38 6.80
CA TRP A 77 -33.58 -2.36 8.20
C TRP A 77 -33.33 -3.75 8.83
N GLN A 78 -33.86 -4.82 8.21
CA GLN A 78 -33.76 -6.18 8.67
C GLN A 78 -32.39 -6.83 8.37
N LEU A 79 -31.77 -6.63 7.19
CA LEU A 79 -30.44 -7.21 6.97
C LEU A 79 -29.35 -6.37 7.64
N THR A 80 -29.59 -5.09 7.92
CA THR A 80 -28.69 -4.27 8.74
C THR A 80 -28.55 -4.84 10.16
N LEU A 81 -29.66 -5.30 10.76
CA LEU A 81 -29.64 -5.99 12.05
C LEU A 81 -28.84 -7.29 12.00
N ILE A 82 -28.98 -8.08 10.93
CA ILE A 82 -28.25 -9.35 10.76
C ILE A 82 -26.75 -9.11 10.63
N VAL A 83 -26.34 -8.10 9.85
CA VAL A 83 -24.94 -7.72 9.69
C VAL A 83 -24.36 -7.18 11.00
N LEU A 84 -25.13 -6.38 11.77
CA LEU A 84 -24.68 -5.87 13.06
C LEU A 84 -24.45 -6.99 14.08
N VAL A 85 -25.35 -7.97 14.15
CA VAL A 85 -25.23 -9.13 15.04
C VAL A 85 -24.03 -9.99 14.65
N SER A 86 -23.83 -10.26 13.36
CA SER A 86 -22.69 -11.04 12.89
C SER A 86 -21.35 -10.33 13.13
N LEU A 87 -21.28 -9.01 12.97
CA LEU A 87 -20.08 -8.22 13.33
C LEU A 87 -19.75 -8.31 14.83
N PHE A 88 -20.76 -8.23 15.70
CA PHE A 88 -20.55 -8.32 17.14
C PHE A 88 -20.01 -9.69 17.58
N ILE A 89 -20.53 -10.77 16.97
CA ILE A 89 -20.06 -12.15 17.21
C ILE A 89 -18.59 -12.31 16.78
N ILE A 90 -18.25 -11.82 15.59
CA ILE A 90 -16.86 -11.89 15.07
C ILE A 90 -15.92 -11.08 15.96
N ALA A 91 -16.30 -9.86 16.33
CA ALA A 91 -15.47 -8.99 17.18
C ALA A 91 -15.20 -9.61 18.56
N THR A 92 -16.24 -10.19 19.18
CA THR A 92 -16.12 -10.86 20.48
C THR A 92 -15.19 -12.08 20.38
N THR A 93 -15.36 -12.89 19.34
CA THR A 93 -14.53 -14.07 19.09
C THR A 93 -13.07 -13.68 18.84
N ALA A 94 -12.82 -12.67 18.02
CA ALA A 94 -11.47 -12.16 17.75
C ALA A 94 -10.78 -11.64 19.04
N TYR A 95 -11.51 -10.87 19.85
CA TYR A 95 -10.99 -10.36 21.13
C TYR A 95 -10.62 -11.49 22.10
N LEU A 96 -11.47 -12.52 22.21
CA LEU A 96 -11.19 -13.70 23.03
C LEU A 96 -9.96 -14.46 22.55
N ASN A 97 -9.83 -14.71 21.25
CA ASN A 97 -8.67 -15.39 20.67
C ASN A 97 -7.37 -14.64 20.98
N VAL A 98 -7.33 -13.33 20.73
CA VAL A 98 -6.15 -12.49 21.03
C VAL A 98 -5.81 -12.50 22.52
N ARG A 99 -6.82 -12.39 23.39
CA ARG A 99 -6.61 -12.45 24.85
C ARG A 99 -6.04 -13.79 25.31
N LEU A 100 -6.47 -14.89 24.70
CA LEU A 100 -5.98 -16.23 25.03
C LEU A 100 -4.54 -16.42 24.54
N GLU A 101 -4.23 -15.96 23.33
CA GLU A 101 -2.88 -16.03 22.76
C GLU A 101 -1.87 -15.25 23.61
N ILE A 102 -2.20 -14.02 24.01
CA ILE A 102 -1.35 -13.20 24.90
C ILE A 102 -1.15 -13.90 26.25
N ARG A 103 -2.18 -14.56 26.80
CA ARG A 103 -2.08 -15.31 28.06
C ARG A 103 -1.20 -16.54 27.92
N ALA A 104 -1.28 -17.26 26.80
CA ALA A 104 -0.46 -18.44 26.53
C ALA A 104 1.02 -18.03 26.39
N ASN A 105 1.30 -17.03 25.54
CA ASN A 105 2.65 -16.52 25.32
C ASN A 105 3.30 -16.00 26.61
N ASN A 106 2.56 -15.26 27.44
CA ASN A 106 3.10 -14.77 28.73
C ASN A 106 3.44 -15.90 29.70
N ARG A 107 2.70 -17.02 29.70
CA ARG A 107 3.03 -18.19 30.53
C ARG A 107 4.32 -18.84 30.07
N GLU A 108 4.50 -19.00 28.76
CA GLU A 108 5.73 -19.55 28.18
C GLU A 108 6.95 -18.67 28.52
N VAL A 109 6.84 -17.34 28.37
CA VAL A 109 7.92 -16.41 28.72
C VAL A 109 8.29 -16.49 30.22
N VAL A 110 7.31 -16.64 31.12
CA VAL A 110 7.58 -16.76 32.57
C VAL A 110 8.28 -18.09 32.89
N LEU A 111 7.88 -19.19 32.25
CA LEU A 111 8.53 -20.49 32.44
C LEU A 111 9.97 -20.47 31.91
N LEU A 112 10.21 -19.84 30.75
CA LEU A 112 11.56 -19.69 30.20
C LEU A 112 12.46 -18.81 31.08
N ARG A 113 11.93 -17.72 31.66
CA ARG A 113 12.67 -16.89 32.62
C ARG A 113 13.04 -17.64 33.90
N ARG A 114 12.17 -18.55 34.37
CA ARG A 114 12.48 -19.43 35.51
C ARG A 114 13.55 -20.46 35.14
N ALA A 115 13.44 -21.08 33.97
CA ALA A 115 14.43 -22.03 33.48
C ALA A 115 15.81 -21.41 33.22
N SER A 116 15.87 -20.14 32.76
CA SER A 116 17.13 -19.42 32.59
C SER A 116 17.73 -18.93 33.91
N SER A 117 16.89 -18.53 34.87
CA SER A 117 17.37 -18.09 36.19
C SER A 117 18.00 -19.20 37.00
N VAL A 118 17.55 -20.45 36.84
CA VAL A 118 18.16 -21.61 37.53
C VAL A 118 19.51 -21.96 36.91
N ARG A 119 19.66 -21.86 35.59
CA ARG A 119 20.93 -22.15 34.89
C ARG A 119 22.02 -21.10 35.11
N ASN A 120 21.65 -19.87 35.44
CA ASN A 120 22.61 -18.80 35.72
C ASN A 120 23.16 -18.83 37.16
N LEU A 121 22.71 -19.78 37.99
CA LEU A 121 23.16 -19.97 39.37
C LEU A 121 24.06 -21.21 39.55
N GLU A 122 24.33 -21.95 38.46
CA GLU A 122 25.31 -23.04 38.35
C GLU A 122 26.53 -22.57 37.55
#